data_AF-A0A954PRV9-F1
#
_entry.id   AF-A0A954PRV9-F1
#
_cell.length_a   1.000
_cell.length_b   1.000
_cell.length_c   1.000
_cell.angle_alpha   90.00
_cell.angle_beta   90.00
_cell.angle_gamma   90.00
#
_symmetry.space_group_name_H-M   'P 1'
#
loop_
_entity.id
_entity.type
_entity.pdbx_description
1 polymer ?
#
loop_
_entity_poly.entity_id
_entity_poly.type
_entity_poly.pdbx_seq_one_letter_code
_entity_poly.pdbx_strand_id
1 'polypeptide(L)'
;MMQFTATEGLIPISMAMLRTTAKLNVDVFLRSSAHSPPVLFCAADDSLDITRLAPLARQGVNKLFIDSADRGKYQQYLRDNWAELLADESTPITNRIAVMSEVIRDVLDAEFLRGDTLSIIAASRRLGLGTCELLGDQAVITQQLCNVLHHDYATFTHSTNVSMYSVLLARKLGFSAADLEEIAVGGLLHDIGKLQIDERILTKPGKLDEFEFREIK
;
A
#
# COMPACT_ATOMS: atom_id res chain seq x y z
N MET A 1 -21.29 -11.23 -16.90
CA MET A 1 -21.02 -9.80 -17.17
C MET A 1 -21.95 -9.00 -16.27
N MET A 2 -21.51 -8.66 -15.06
CA MET A 2 -22.29 -7.86 -14.10
C MET A 2 -21.60 -6.52 -13.98
N GLN A 3 -22.28 -5.48 -14.46
CA GLN A 3 -21.85 -4.09 -14.38
C GLN A 3 -21.92 -3.65 -12.91
N PHE A 4 -20.81 -3.15 -12.37
CA PHE A 4 -20.76 -2.42 -11.12
C PHE A 4 -21.48 -1.08 -11.33
N THR A 5 -22.67 -0.92 -10.78
CA THR A 5 -23.31 0.40 -10.67
C THR A 5 -22.64 1.17 -9.53
N ALA A 6 -22.00 2.27 -9.89
CA ALA A 6 -21.45 3.25 -8.97
C ALA A 6 -22.57 3.83 -8.08
N THR A 7 -22.55 3.51 -6.79
CA THR A 7 -23.38 4.17 -5.79
C THR A 7 -22.50 4.55 -4.60
N GLU A 8 -22.33 5.87 -4.44
CA GLU A 8 -21.81 6.66 -3.30
C GLU A 8 -20.32 7.06 -3.23
N GLY A 9 -19.45 6.71 -4.18
CA GLY A 9 -18.10 7.30 -4.21
C GLY A 9 -17.26 7.06 -2.95
N LEU A 10 -17.60 6.08 -2.11
CA LEU A 10 -16.85 5.72 -0.91
C LEU A 10 -15.81 4.65 -1.22
N ILE A 11 -14.61 4.78 -0.66
CA ILE A 11 -13.55 3.76 -0.74
C ILE A 11 -13.31 3.11 0.63
N PRO A 12 -13.06 1.79 0.67
CA PRO A 12 -12.79 1.09 1.91
C PRO A 12 -11.37 1.38 2.42
N ILE A 13 -11.24 1.58 3.72
CA ILE A 13 -9.97 1.70 4.44
C ILE A 13 -9.89 0.65 5.56
N SER A 14 -8.70 0.12 5.81
CA SER A 14 -8.51 -0.89 6.86
C SER A 14 -8.41 -0.22 8.22
N MET A 15 -9.19 -0.70 9.20
CA MET A 15 -9.17 -0.14 10.56
C MET A 15 -7.80 -0.29 11.24
N ALA A 16 -7.02 -1.28 10.84
CA ALA A 16 -5.68 -1.52 11.40
C ALA A 16 -4.67 -0.40 11.05
N MET A 17 -4.99 0.40 10.03
CA MET A 17 -4.16 1.53 9.60
C MET A 17 -4.45 2.81 10.38
N LEU A 18 -5.37 2.77 11.35
CA LEU A 18 -5.83 3.94 12.08
C LEU A 18 -5.20 4.02 13.48
N ARG A 19 -4.93 5.24 13.96
CA ARG A 19 -4.31 5.54 15.26
C ARG A 19 -5.08 6.63 16.01
N THR A 20 -4.98 6.62 17.34
CA THR A 20 -5.77 7.44 18.28
C THR A 20 -5.46 8.92 18.28
N THR A 21 -4.20 9.26 18.07
CA THR A 21 -3.67 10.58 18.40
C THR A 21 -3.64 11.51 17.20
N ALA A 22 -3.81 10.98 15.99
CA ALA A 22 -3.68 11.73 14.76
C ALA A 22 -5.06 12.12 14.20
N LYS A 23 -5.17 13.37 13.76
CA LYS A 23 -6.33 13.84 12.98
C LYS A 23 -6.24 13.24 11.58
N LEU A 24 -7.33 12.62 11.12
CA LEU A 24 -7.40 12.06 9.78
C LEU A 24 -7.71 13.13 8.72
N ASN A 25 -8.34 14.24 9.13
CA ASN A 25 -8.82 15.31 8.23
C ASN A 25 -9.76 14.81 7.13
N VAL A 26 -10.41 13.66 7.35
CA VAL A 26 -11.39 13.03 6.46
C VAL A 26 -12.54 12.47 7.28
N ASP A 27 -13.75 12.55 6.74
CA ASP A 27 -14.90 11.89 7.35
C ASP A 27 -14.76 10.38 7.17
N VAL A 28 -14.92 9.65 8.27
CA VAL A 28 -14.86 8.19 8.30
C VAL A 28 -16.24 7.64 8.56
N PHE A 29 -16.66 6.69 7.74
CA PHE A 29 -17.98 6.09 7.75
C PHE A 29 -17.92 4.60 8.07
N LEU A 30 -18.93 4.12 8.78
CA LEU A 30 -19.22 2.70 8.98
C LEU A 30 -20.32 2.26 8.00
N ARG A 31 -20.17 1.07 7.42
CA ARG A 31 -21.20 0.48 6.55
C ARG A 31 -21.37 -1.00 6.86
N SER A 32 -22.55 -1.40 7.32
CA SER A 32 -22.83 -2.79 7.73
C SER A 32 -23.01 -3.75 6.54
N SER A 33 -23.44 -3.25 5.37
CA SER A 33 -23.53 -4.02 4.12
C SER A 33 -23.43 -3.09 2.92
N ALA A 34 -23.13 -3.61 1.73
CA ALA A 34 -23.05 -2.83 0.49
C ALA A 34 -24.34 -2.05 0.15
N HIS A 35 -25.48 -2.46 0.70
CA HIS A 35 -26.79 -1.83 0.44
C HIS A 35 -27.27 -0.97 1.61
N SER A 36 -26.57 -0.99 2.75
CA SER A 36 -26.89 -0.15 3.90
C SER A 36 -26.36 1.26 3.69
N PRO A 37 -27.08 2.30 4.13
CA PRO A 37 -26.56 3.66 4.08
C PRO A 37 -25.32 3.77 4.98
N PRO A 38 -24.30 4.55 4.57
CA PRO A 38 -23.13 4.81 5.39
C PRO A 38 -23.53 5.65 6.61
N VAL A 39 -22.92 5.35 7.76
CA VAL A 39 -23.12 6.07 9.02
C VAL A 39 -21.81 6.74 9.41
N LEU A 40 -21.84 8.04 9.68
CA LEU A 40 -20.64 8.77 10.12
C LEU A 40 -20.11 8.15 11.43
N PHE A 41 -18.87 7.70 11.38
CA PHE A 41 -18.16 7.11 12.51
C PHE A 41 -17.28 8.15 13.23
N CYS A 42 -16.55 8.96 12.45
CA CYS A 42 -15.68 10.03 12.92
C CYS A 42 -15.72 11.19 11.91
N ALA A 43 -15.91 12.43 12.38
CA ALA A 43 -15.82 13.61 11.52
C ALA A 43 -14.36 13.97 11.24
N ALA A 44 -14.11 14.68 10.14
CA ALA A 44 -12.78 15.07 9.69
C ALA A 44 -11.97 15.87 10.73
N ASP A 45 -12.64 16.75 11.49
CA ASP A 45 -12.00 17.64 12.45
C ASP A 45 -11.72 16.99 13.82
N ASP A 46 -12.30 15.81 14.05
CA ASP A 46 -12.21 15.06 15.30
C ASP A 46 -11.01 14.11 15.30
N SER A 47 -10.43 13.90 16.48
CA SER A 47 -9.48 12.81 16.68
C SER A 47 -10.21 11.48 16.75
N LEU A 48 -9.69 10.46 16.05
CA LEU A 48 -10.28 9.14 16.04
C LEU A 48 -10.10 8.43 17.38
N ASP A 49 -11.19 8.15 18.07
CA ASP A 49 -11.16 7.28 19.24
C ASP A 49 -11.06 5.81 18.83
N ILE A 50 -9.84 5.26 18.83
CA ILE A 50 -9.61 3.84 18.47
C ILE A 50 -10.28 2.86 19.45
N THR A 51 -10.65 3.29 20.66
CA THR A 51 -11.34 2.39 21.59
C THR A 51 -12.70 1.95 21.04
N ARG A 52 -13.29 2.76 20.14
CA ARG A 52 -14.51 2.44 19.40
C ARG A 52 -14.29 1.42 18.27
N LEU A 53 -13.05 1.17 17.84
CA LEU A 53 -12.73 0.17 16.81
C LEU A 53 -12.71 -1.25 17.36
N ALA A 54 -12.27 -1.45 18.61
CA ALA A 54 -12.16 -2.78 19.20
C ALA A 54 -13.51 -3.54 19.32
N PRO A 55 -14.64 -2.90 19.66
CA PRO A 55 -15.96 -3.52 19.58
C PRO A 55 -16.35 -3.90 18.14
N LEU A 56 -16.04 -3.06 17.15
CA LEU A 56 -16.34 -3.31 15.74
C LEU A 56 -15.55 -4.51 15.20
N ALA A 57 -14.26 -4.59 15.53
CA ALA A 57 -13.41 -5.72 15.16
C ALA A 57 -13.95 -7.05 15.73
N ARG A 58 -14.46 -7.05 16.98
CA ARG A 58 -15.11 -8.22 17.58
C ARG A 58 -16.41 -8.64 16.88
N GLN A 59 -17.06 -7.72 16.17
CA GLN A 59 -18.24 -7.99 15.34
C GLN A 59 -17.87 -8.39 13.90
N GLY A 60 -16.57 -8.56 13.60
CA GLY A 60 -16.07 -8.93 12.27
C GLY A 60 -15.98 -7.75 11.29
N VAL A 61 -16.21 -6.52 11.76
CA VAL A 61 -15.99 -5.33 10.94
C VAL A 61 -14.49 -5.04 10.94
N ASN A 62 -13.86 -5.10 9.76
CA ASN A 62 -12.43 -4.86 9.60
C ASN A 62 -12.13 -3.63 8.71
N LYS A 63 -13.17 -3.03 8.13
CA LYS A 63 -13.09 -1.93 7.18
C LYS A 63 -14.01 -0.80 7.60
N LEU A 64 -13.52 0.42 7.43
CA LEU A 64 -14.30 1.65 7.43
C LEU A 64 -14.27 2.22 6.02
N PHE A 65 -14.94 3.34 5.80
CA PHE A 65 -15.06 3.96 4.49
C PHE A 65 -14.75 5.44 4.59
N ILE A 66 -14.17 6.00 3.54
CA ILE A 66 -13.98 7.44 3.37
C ILE A 66 -14.49 7.86 2.00
N ASP A 67 -14.75 9.14 1.79
CA ASP A 67 -15.06 9.64 0.45
C ASP A 67 -13.84 9.47 -0.48
N SER A 68 -14.09 9.03 -1.70
CA SER A 68 -13.06 8.88 -2.74
C SER A 68 -12.36 10.21 -3.05
N ALA A 69 -13.04 11.35 -2.92
CA ALA A 69 -12.47 12.68 -3.06
C ALA A 69 -11.43 12.99 -1.98
N ASP A 70 -11.55 12.36 -0.81
CA ASP A 70 -10.66 12.53 0.33
C ASP A 70 -9.48 11.54 0.35
N ARG A 71 -9.34 10.70 -0.69
CA ARG A 71 -8.25 9.72 -0.81
C ARG A 71 -6.86 10.33 -0.59
N GLY A 72 -6.61 11.51 -1.17
CA GLY A 72 -5.32 12.20 -1.05
C GLY A 72 -4.98 12.62 0.39
N LYS A 73 -5.98 13.02 1.18
CA LYS A 73 -5.79 13.39 2.59
C LYS A 73 -5.50 12.15 3.44
N TYR A 74 -6.22 11.05 3.18
CA TYR A 74 -5.96 9.78 3.85
C TYR A 74 -4.57 9.22 3.53
N GLN A 75 -4.14 9.32 2.26
CA GLN A 75 -2.78 8.98 1.84
C GLN A 75 -1.73 9.82 2.58
N GLN A 76 -1.95 11.14 2.69
CA GLN A 76 -1.08 12.01 3.49
C GLN A 76 -1.01 11.56 4.96
N TYR A 77 -2.15 11.23 5.57
CA TYR A 77 -2.19 10.67 6.92
C TYR A 77 -1.31 9.42 7.06
N LEU A 78 -1.42 8.47 6.12
CA LEU A 78 -0.57 7.27 6.15
C LEU A 78 0.91 7.63 6.05
N ARG A 79 1.28 8.55 5.15
CA ARG A 79 2.67 9.03 5.00
C ARG A 79 3.24 9.70 6.25
N ASP A 80 2.41 10.35 7.04
CA ASP A 80 2.84 11.04 8.25
C ASP A 80 2.94 10.11 9.46
N ASN A 81 2.19 8.99 9.46
CA ASN A 81 2.07 8.09 10.62
C ASN A 81 2.67 6.69 10.39
N TRP A 82 3.12 6.35 9.18
CA TRP A 82 3.55 4.97 8.84
C TRP A 82 4.62 4.40 9.76
N ALA A 83 5.60 5.20 10.22
CA ALA A 83 6.66 4.72 11.10
C ALA A 83 6.07 4.16 12.42
N GLU A 84 5.11 4.86 13.03
CA GLU A 84 4.40 4.37 14.22
C GLU A 84 3.48 3.18 13.88
N LEU A 85 2.83 3.20 12.71
CA LEU A 85 2.02 2.07 12.24
C LEU A 85 2.86 0.78 12.11
N LEU A 86 4.08 0.91 11.60
CA LEU A 86 5.00 -0.20 11.42
C LEU A 86 5.66 -0.62 12.73
N ALA A 87 5.87 0.28 13.69
CA ALA A 87 6.49 -0.07 14.98
C ALA A 87 5.52 -0.80 15.95
N ASP A 88 4.21 -0.72 15.72
CA ASP A 88 3.22 -1.34 16.59
C ASP A 88 3.13 -2.88 16.39
N GLU A 89 3.89 -3.62 17.20
CA GLU A 89 3.89 -5.09 17.20
C GLU A 89 2.57 -5.72 17.66
N SER A 90 1.66 -4.96 18.30
CA SER A 90 0.33 -5.46 18.64
C SER A 90 -0.59 -5.59 17.42
N THR A 91 -0.27 -4.86 16.35
CA THR A 91 -0.94 -4.98 15.06
C THR A 91 -0.41 -6.22 14.31
N PRO A 92 -1.28 -7.12 13.81
CA PRO A 92 -0.85 -8.26 13.00
C PRO A 92 0.05 -7.85 11.83
N ILE A 93 1.13 -8.59 11.60
CA ILE A 93 2.13 -8.25 10.57
C ILE A 93 1.51 -8.11 9.17
N THR A 94 0.47 -8.89 8.85
CA THR A 94 -0.30 -8.78 7.61
C THR A 94 -0.87 -7.38 7.37
N ASN A 95 -1.32 -6.72 8.44
CA ASN A 95 -1.89 -5.39 8.35
C ASN A 95 -0.78 -4.34 8.23
N ARG A 96 0.35 -4.53 8.92
CA ARG A 96 1.54 -3.67 8.78
C ARG A 96 2.11 -3.75 7.36
N ILE A 97 2.15 -4.93 6.74
CA ILE A 97 2.53 -5.13 5.33
C ILE A 97 1.56 -4.41 4.38
N ALA A 98 0.25 -4.49 4.65
CA ALA A 98 -0.74 -3.78 3.85
C ALA A 98 -0.57 -2.25 3.93
N VAL A 99 -0.29 -1.71 5.12
CA VAL A 99 0.04 -0.28 5.30
C VAL A 99 1.27 0.08 4.48
N MET A 100 2.35 -0.69 4.64
CA MET A 100 3.60 -0.44 3.95
C MET A 100 3.39 -0.44 2.43
N SER A 101 2.60 -1.38 1.92
CA SER A 101 2.30 -1.47 0.49
C SER A 101 1.50 -0.27 -0.02
N GLU A 102 0.52 0.22 0.75
CA GLU A 102 -0.24 1.41 0.39
C GLU A 102 0.64 2.67 0.39
N VAL A 103 1.48 2.82 1.42
CA VAL A 103 2.43 3.95 1.55
C VAL A 103 3.46 3.94 0.42
N ILE A 104 4.03 2.78 0.09
CA ILE A 104 4.98 2.66 -1.02
C ILE A 104 4.31 3.10 -2.33
N ARG A 105 3.13 2.55 -2.63
CA ARG A 105 2.40 2.88 -3.85
C ARG A 105 2.18 4.39 -3.96
N ASP A 106 1.60 4.98 -2.92
CA ASP A 106 1.23 6.39 -2.90
C ASP A 106 2.45 7.33 -2.93
N VAL A 107 3.51 7.05 -2.16
CA VAL A 107 4.73 7.86 -2.17
C VAL A 107 5.39 7.79 -3.55
N LEU A 108 5.55 6.58 -4.10
CA LEU A 108 6.14 6.44 -5.42
C LEU A 108 5.27 7.16 -6.47
N ASP A 109 3.97 6.89 -6.55
CA ASP A 109 3.03 7.58 -7.45
C ASP A 109 3.20 9.11 -7.38
N ALA A 110 3.25 9.67 -6.16
CA ALA A 110 3.39 11.11 -5.96
C ALA A 110 4.77 11.66 -6.41
N GLU A 111 5.87 10.97 -6.08
CA GLU A 111 7.20 11.39 -6.53
C GLU A 111 7.37 11.25 -8.05
N PHE A 112 6.74 10.25 -8.66
CA PHE A 112 6.74 10.06 -10.11
C PHE A 112 6.03 11.19 -10.84
N LEU A 113 4.87 11.63 -10.34
CA LEU A 113 4.16 12.77 -10.93
C LEU A 113 4.98 14.07 -10.87
N ARG A 114 5.88 14.21 -9.89
CA ARG A 114 6.81 15.36 -9.81
C ARG A 114 7.93 15.27 -10.84
N GLY A 115 8.27 14.07 -11.31
CA GLY A 115 9.30 13.83 -12.32
C GLY A 115 10.73 14.09 -11.85
N ASP A 116 10.97 14.24 -10.53
CA ASP A 116 12.32 14.43 -9.99
C ASP A 116 12.96 13.08 -9.64
N THR A 117 14.00 12.74 -10.39
CA THR A 117 14.74 11.47 -10.20
C THR A 117 15.38 11.37 -8.82
N LEU A 118 15.92 12.48 -8.29
CA LEU A 118 16.59 12.46 -6.99
C LEU A 118 15.59 12.20 -5.86
N SER A 119 14.42 12.82 -5.92
CA SER A 119 13.33 12.57 -4.97
C SER A 119 12.84 11.12 -5.02
N ILE A 120 12.66 10.55 -6.22
CA ILE A 120 12.26 9.14 -6.38
C ILE A 120 13.28 8.19 -5.73
N ILE A 121 14.58 8.43 -5.95
CA ILE A 121 15.65 7.62 -5.34
C ILE A 121 15.64 7.77 -3.82
N ALA A 122 15.52 8.99 -3.31
CA ALA A 122 15.50 9.27 -1.88
C ALA A 122 14.28 8.60 -1.19
N ALA A 123 13.10 8.71 -1.81
CA ALA A 123 11.89 8.05 -1.35
C ALA A 123 12.05 6.52 -1.35
N SER A 124 12.58 5.96 -2.43
CA SER A 124 12.81 4.52 -2.56
C SER A 124 13.77 4.00 -1.51
N ARG A 125 14.85 4.73 -1.18
CA ARG A 125 15.76 4.39 -0.09
C ARG A 125 15.07 4.36 1.27
N ARG A 126 14.28 5.38 1.59
CA ARG A 126 13.51 5.44 2.84
C ARG A 126 12.52 4.28 2.95
N LEU A 127 11.80 3.98 1.87
CA LEU A 127 10.82 2.88 1.81
C LEU A 127 11.50 1.51 1.84
N GLY A 128 12.66 1.37 1.20
CA GLY A 128 13.46 0.15 1.22
C GLY A 128 13.93 -0.19 2.64
N LEU A 129 14.46 0.80 3.37
CA LEU A 129 14.83 0.64 4.77
C LEU A 129 13.64 0.19 5.63
N GLY A 130 12.51 0.89 5.54
CA GLY A 130 11.30 0.52 6.27
C GLY A 130 10.77 -0.87 5.92
N THR A 131 11.01 -1.34 4.68
CA THR A 131 10.65 -2.69 4.25
C THR A 131 11.54 -3.72 4.94
N CYS A 132 12.86 -3.47 4.98
CA CYS A 132 13.81 -4.32 5.67
C CYS A 132 13.51 -4.43 7.17
N GLU A 133 13.20 -3.30 7.82
CA GLU A 133 12.83 -3.22 9.24
C GLU A 133 11.54 -4.00 9.53
N LEU A 134 10.48 -3.75 8.75
CA LEU A 134 9.20 -4.43 8.89
C LEU A 134 9.35 -5.95 8.78
N LEU A 135 10.14 -6.40 7.81
CA LEU A 135 10.27 -7.82 7.51
C LEU A 135 11.16 -8.56 8.52
N GLY A 136 11.94 -7.86 9.36
CA GLY A 136 12.74 -8.41 10.48
C GLY A 136 13.32 -9.82 10.33
N ASP A 137 13.54 -10.54 11.43
CA ASP A 137 14.04 -11.93 11.40
C ASP A 137 12.91 -12.99 11.47
N GLN A 138 11.67 -12.63 11.13
CA GLN A 138 10.54 -13.50 11.40
C GLN A 138 10.27 -14.47 10.24
N ALA A 139 10.61 -15.75 10.43
CA ALA A 139 10.29 -16.83 9.49
C ALA A 139 8.78 -16.97 9.17
N VAL A 140 7.91 -16.47 10.06
CA VAL A 140 6.45 -16.47 9.93
C VAL A 140 5.96 -15.57 8.79
N ILE A 141 6.76 -14.57 8.40
CA ILE A 141 6.36 -13.54 7.45
C ILE A 141 6.18 -14.09 6.03
N THR A 142 6.94 -15.10 5.61
CA THR A 142 6.89 -15.59 4.21
C THR A 142 5.51 -16.12 3.82
N GLN A 143 4.87 -16.92 4.68
CA GLN A 143 3.55 -17.49 4.37
C GLN A 143 2.43 -16.44 4.44
N GLN A 144 2.56 -15.49 5.36
CA GLN A 144 1.61 -14.40 5.54
C GLN A 144 1.69 -13.37 4.40
N LEU A 145 2.89 -13.13 3.85
CA LEU A 145 3.10 -12.24 2.71
C LEU A 145 2.32 -12.72 1.48
N CYS A 146 2.37 -14.03 1.18
CA CYS A 146 1.64 -14.62 0.06
C CYS A 146 0.12 -14.44 0.14
N ASN A 147 -0.44 -14.26 1.34
CA ASN A 147 -1.88 -14.03 1.52
C ASN A 147 -2.28 -12.55 1.41
N VAL A 148 -1.33 -11.63 1.62
CA VAL A 148 -1.60 -10.18 1.68
C VAL A 148 -1.30 -9.49 0.37
N LEU A 149 -0.18 -9.88 -0.27
CA LEU A 149 0.25 -9.31 -1.52
C LEU A 149 -0.69 -9.80 -2.63
N HIS A 150 -1.64 -8.94 -3.00
CA HIS A 150 -2.58 -9.19 -4.06
C HIS A 150 -1.86 -9.28 -5.42
N HIS A 151 -2.37 -10.11 -6.32
CA HIS A 151 -2.03 -10.10 -7.74
C HIS A 151 -2.79 -8.98 -8.47
N ASP A 152 -2.64 -7.75 -8.02
CA ASP A 152 -3.12 -6.59 -8.78
C ASP A 152 -1.94 -6.01 -9.57
N TYR A 153 -2.07 -5.97 -10.90
CA TYR A 153 -0.98 -5.63 -11.84
C TYR A 153 -0.78 -4.12 -12.00
N ALA A 154 -1.11 -3.32 -10.99
CA ALA A 154 -0.66 -1.94 -10.94
C ALA A 154 0.86 -1.91 -10.76
N THR A 155 1.57 -1.12 -11.57
CA THR A 155 3.04 -1.07 -11.66
C THR A 155 3.72 -1.01 -10.28
N PHE A 156 3.24 -0.16 -9.37
CA PHE A 156 3.83 -0.04 -8.03
C PHE A 156 3.41 -1.13 -7.05
N THR A 157 2.23 -1.73 -7.19
CA THR A 157 1.87 -2.92 -6.41
C THR A 157 2.79 -4.08 -6.79
N HIS A 158 3.10 -4.24 -8.08
CA HIS A 158 4.06 -5.23 -8.54
C HIS A 158 5.46 -4.99 -7.96
N SER A 159 5.99 -3.76 -8.09
CA SER A 159 7.31 -3.42 -7.54
C SER A 159 7.40 -3.59 -6.03
N THR A 160 6.34 -3.25 -5.30
CA THR A 160 6.24 -3.49 -3.85
C THR A 160 6.35 -4.99 -3.54
N ASN A 161 5.57 -5.82 -4.23
CA ASN A 161 5.58 -7.26 -4.03
C ASN A 161 6.96 -7.86 -4.33
N VAL A 162 7.56 -7.50 -5.47
CA VAL A 162 8.90 -7.95 -5.87
C VAL A 162 9.95 -7.54 -4.85
N SER A 163 9.92 -6.30 -4.37
CA SER A 163 10.83 -5.81 -3.33
C SER A 163 10.72 -6.64 -2.06
N MET A 164 9.52 -6.82 -1.51
CA MET A 164 9.34 -7.56 -0.26
C MET A 164 9.73 -9.04 -0.40
N TYR A 165 9.37 -9.71 -1.50
CA TYR A 165 9.77 -11.10 -1.74
C TYR A 165 11.30 -11.24 -1.88
N SER A 166 11.94 -10.29 -2.57
CA SER A 166 13.40 -10.30 -2.78
C SER A 166 14.15 -10.12 -1.47
N VAL A 167 13.71 -9.20 -0.62
CA VAL A 167 14.28 -8.99 0.73
C VAL A 167 14.14 -10.24 1.58
N LEU A 168 12.96 -10.88 1.60
CA LEU A 168 12.76 -12.12 2.35
C LEU A 168 13.67 -13.25 1.87
N LEU A 169 13.80 -13.42 0.55
CA LEU A 169 14.66 -14.44 -0.03
C LEU A 169 16.13 -14.17 0.30
N ALA A 170 16.60 -12.94 0.08
CA ALA A 170 17.98 -12.54 0.36
C ALA A 170 18.32 -12.72 1.84
N ARG A 171 17.40 -12.38 2.75
CA ARG A 171 17.60 -12.62 4.18
C ARG A 171 17.73 -14.10 4.49
N LYS A 172 16.88 -14.96 3.92
CA LYS A 172 17.01 -16.43 4.07
C LYS A 172 18.32 -16.98 3.53
N LEU A 173 18.92 -16.31 2.55
CA LEU A 173 20.22 -16.65 1.98
C LEU A 173 21.41 -16.08 2.78
N GLY A 174 21.17 -15.31 3.84
CA GLY A 174 22.22 -14.78 4.73
C GLY A 174 22.88 -13.49 4.24
N PHE A 175 22.22 -12.70 3.39
CA PHE A 175 22.72 -11.40 2.94
C PHE A 175 22.79 -10.39 4.10
N SER A 176 23.72 -9.43 4.00
CA SER A 176 23.92 -8.41 5.03
C SER A 176 22.78 -7.38 5.04
N ALA A 177 22.59 -6.66 6.15
CA ALA A 177 21.56 -5.61 6.24
C ALA A 177 21.71 -4.56 5.12
N ALA A 178 22.94 -4.16 4.80
CA ALA A 178 23.22 -3.23 3.70
C ALA A 178 22.80 -3.80 2.34
N ASP A 179 23.04 -5.09 2.10
CA ASP A 179 22.59 -5.73 0.86
C ASP A 179 21.07 -5.81 0.78
N LEU A 180 20.38 -6.09 1.91
CA LEU A 180 18.92 -6.14 1.94
C LEU A 180 18.30 -4.78 1.59
N GLU A 181 18.86 -3.68 2.08
CA GLU A 181 18.42 -2.33 1.73
C GLU A 181 18.56 -2.06 0.23
N GLU A 182 19.71 -2.37 -0.37
CA GLU A 182 19.92 -2.18 -1.81
C GLU A 182 19.01 -3.09 -2.65
N ILE A 183 18.75 -4.32 -2.19
CA ILE A 183 17.77 -5.23 -2.82
C ILE A 183 16.35 -4.69 -2.72
N ALA A 184 15.97 -4.12 -1.57
CA ALA A 184 14.67 -3.52 -1.37
C ALA A 184 14.46 -2.36 -2.35
N VAL A 185 15.43 -1.46 -2.45
CA VAL A 185 15.42 -0.32 -3.39
C VAL A 185 15.38 -0.80 -4.84
N GLY A 186 16.24 -1.76 -5.18
CA GLY A 186 16.27 -2.36 -6.51
C GLY A 186 14.93 -2.95 -6.90
N GLY A 187 14.27 -3.70 -6.01
CA GLY A 187 12.94 -4.27 -6.24
C GLY A 187 11.86 -3.20 -6.42
N LEU A 188 11.91 -2.08 -5.68
CA LEU A 188 10.96 -0.98 -5.84
C LEU A 188 11.10 -0.28 -7.19
N LEU A 189 12.34 -0.19 -7.69
CA LEU A 189 12.68 0.57 -8.90
C LEU A 189 12.83 -0.29 -10.16
N HIS A 190 12.82 -1.62 -10.05
CA HIS A 190 13.25 -2.52 -11.15
C HIS A 190 12.50 -2.28 -12.47
N ASP A 191 11.21 -1.96 -12.37
CA ASP A 191 10.31 -1.75 -13.51
C ASP A 191 9.99 -0.27 -13.77
N ILE A 192 10.77 0.66 -13.20
CA ILE A 192 10.57 2.11 -13.35
C ILE A 192 10.48 2.57 -14.82
N GLY A 193 11.23 1.91 -15.71
CA GLY A 193 11.24 2.21 -17.14
C GLY A 193 9.89 1.97 -17.83
N LYS A 194 9.02 1.09 -17.27
CA LYS A 194 7.70 0.83 -17.82
C LYS A 194 6.80 2.06 -17.83
N LEU A 195 7.09 3.06 -16.99
CA LEU A 195 6.35 4.32 -16.96
C LEU A 195 6.52 5.16 -18.24
N GLN A 196 7.57 4.90 -19.03
CA GLN A 196 7.81 5.56 -20.31
C GLN A 196 7.14 4.82 -21.49
N ILE A 197 6.60 3.62 -21.25
CA ILE A 197 5.97 2.79 -22.26
C ILE A 197 4.47 3.12 -22.30
N ASP A 198 3.92 3.24 -23.49
CA ASP A 198 2.49 3.49 -23.69
C ASP A 198 1.64 2.40 -23.03
N GLU A 199 0.64 2.81 -22.24
CA GLU A 199 -0.24 1.90 -21.51
C GLU A 199 -0.94 0.90 -22.44
N ARG A 200 -1.23 1.29 -23.70
CA ARG A 200 -1.84 0.41 -24.70
C ARG A 200 -0.94 -0.76 -25.08
N ILE A 201 0.39 -0.58 -24.99
CA ILE A 201 1.37 -1.64 -25.22
C ILE A 201 1.41 -2.56 -24.00
N LEU A 202 1.49 -1.99 -22.79
CA LEU A 202 1.57 -2.75 -21.54
C LEU A 202 0.31 -3.57 -21.24
N THR A 203 -0.86 -3.08 -21.62
CA THR A 203 -2.16 -3.71 -21.34
C THR A 203 -2.74 -4.48 -22.52
N LYS A 204 -1.99 -4.61 -23.64
CA LYS A 204 -2.47 -5.25 -24.86
C LYS A 204 -2.92 -6.69 -24.60
N PRO A 205 -4.20 -7.05 -24.85
CA PRO A 205 -4.66 -8.42 -24.73
C PRO A 205 -4.19 -9.21 -25.97
N GLY A 206 -2.96 -9.72 -25.94
CA GLY A 206 -2.41 -10.52 -27.03
C GLY A 206 -0.90 -10.43 -27.14
N LYS A 207 -0.36 -10.99 -28.24
CA LYS A 207 1.06 -10.84 -28.53
C LYS A 207 1.37 -9.41 -28.98
N LEU A 208 2.52 -8.92 -28.53
CA LEU A 208 3.10 -7.69 -29.03
C LEU A 208 3.60 -7.90 -30.46
N ASP A 209 3.46 -6.89 -31.30
CA ASP A 209 4.16 -6.85 -32.58
C ASP A 209 5.65 -6.51 -32.38
N GLU A 210 6.43 -6.53 -33.46
CA GLU A 210 7.87 -6.26 -33.37
C GLU A 210 8.20 -4.84 -32.88
N PHE A 211 7.35 -3.85 -33.16
CA PHE A 211 7.58 -2.49 -32.70
C PHE A 211 7.27 -2.37 -31.21
N GLU A 212 6.11 -2.85 -30.79
CA GLU A 212 5.70 -2.90 -29.39
C GLU A 212 6.68 -3.70 -28.54
N PHE A 213 7.22 -4.81 -29.05
CA PHE A 213 8.24 -5.59 -28.36
C PHE A 213 9.56 -4.83 -28.23
N ARG A 214 9.95 -4.01 -29.22
CA ARG A 214 11.13 -3.16 -29.13
C ARG A 214 10.98 -2.09 -28.05
N GLU A 215 9.79 -1.55 -27.84
CA GLU A 215 9.52 -0.56 -26.78
C GLU A 215 9.64 -1.14 -25.37
N ILE A 216 9.42 -2.45 -25.18
CA ILE A 216 9.53 -3.11 -23.86
C ILE A 216 10.96 -3.51 -23.50
N LYS A 217 11.83 -3.68 -24.49
CA LYS A 217 13.12 -4.36 -24.34
C LYS A 217 14.25 -3.40 -24.00
#